data_AF-A0A317ZIE6-F1
#
_entry.id   AF-A0A317ZIE6-F1
#
_cell.length_a   1.000
_cell.length_b   1.000
_cell.length_c   1.000
_cell.angle_alpha   90.00
_cell.angle_beta   90.00
_cell.angle_gamma   90.00
#
_symmetry.space_group_name_H-M   'P 1'
#
loop_
_entity.id
_entity.type
_entity.pdbx_description
1 polymer ?
#
loop_
_entity_poly.entity_id
_entity_poly.type
_entity_poly.pdbx_seq_one_letter_code
_entity_poly.pdbx_strand_id
1 'polypeptide(L)'
;MPLGGGYQHSRPVRVFNSNPSSSIAGTKSDVREMQAQVDKLELVVEALWRQLKRHTELTDEDLIETVSEIDLEDGQYDGKKAKKSFRECPSCQRRINRSHSKCFYCGEVLLADPFG
;
A
#
# COMPACT_ATOMS: atom_id res chain seq x y z
N MET A 1 37.94 9.87 62.20
CA MET A 1 36.80 8.96 61.96
C MET A 1 35.86 9.07 63.16
N PRO A 2 34.53 9.21 62.98
CA PRO A 2 33.67 8.22 62.32
C PRO A 2 32.81 8.78 61.15
N LEU A 3 32.02 7.88 60.57
CA LEU A 3 31.35 7.89 59.25
C LEU A 3 29.80 7.89 59.37
N GLY A 4 29.10 8.27 58.30
CA GLY A 4 27.66 8.05 58.03
C GLY A 4 27.03 9.32 57.40
N GLY A 5 26.57 9.40 56.15
CA GLY A 5 25.59 8.57 55.41
C GLY A 5 24.20 9.19 55.59
N GLY A 6 23.35 9.55 54.62
CA GLY A 6 23.34 9.50 53.15
C GLY A 6 22.00 10.09 52.65
N TYR A 7 21.98 10.53 51.38
CA TYR A 7 20.85 10.64 50.43
C TYR A 7 19.54 11.36 50.82
N GLN A 8 19.28 12.51 50.18
CA GLN A 8 17.93 12.90 49.74
C GLN A 8 17.96 13.24 48.25
N HIS A 9 17.23 12.45 47.46
CA HIS A 9 17.19 12.49 46.00
C HIS A 9 15.96 13.31 45.56
N SER A 10 16.12 14.61 45.32
CA SER A 10 15.07 15.44 44.72
C SER A 10 15.15 15.32 43.20
N ARG A 11 14.32 14.47 42.58
CA ARG A 11 14.21 14.40 41.11
C ARG A 11 13.17 15.43 40.63
N PRO A 12 13.51 16.35 39.70
CA PRO A 12 12.50 17.21 39.09
C PRO A 12 11.61 16.40 38.14
N VAL A 13 10.30 16.60 38.26
CA VAL A 13 9.31 16.09 37.30
C VAL A 13 9.51 16.85 35.99
N ARG A 14 9.89 16.14 34.92
CA ARG A 14 9.98 16.70 33.57
C ARG A 14 8.56 16.92 33.05
N VAL A 15 8.12 18.17 33.01
CA VAL A 15 6.94 18.58 32.25
C VAL A 15 7.33 18.51 30.76
N PHE A 16 6.79 17.54 30.04
CA PHE A 16 6.94 17.43 28.59
C PHE A 16 6.01 18.45 27.93
N ASN A 17 6.57 19.57 27.47
CA ASN A 17 5.85 20.52 26.63
C ASN A 17 5.91 20.01 25.18
N SER A 18 4.89 19.28 24.74
CA SER A 18 4.76 18.85 23.34
C SER A 18 4.15 19.97 22.51
N ASN A 19 5.00 20.63 21.72
CA ASN A 19 4.60 21.66 20.76
C ASN A 19 3.85 21.00 19.57
N PRO A 20 2.58 21.36 19.27
CA PRO A 20 1.76 20.71 18.24
C PRO A 20 2.08 21.14 16.78
N SER A 21 3.10 21.95 16.56
CA SER A 21 3.40 22.59 15.27
C SER A 21 4.11 21.71 14.25
N SER A 22 4.70 20.59 14.66
CA SER A 22 5.40 19.66 13.75
C SER A 22 4.47 18.76 12.92
N SER A 23 3.25 18.49 13.38
CA SER A 23 2.34 17.56 12.71
C SER A 23 1.66 18.15 11.48
N ILE A 24 1.36 19.46 11.47
CA ILE A 24 0.65 20.12 10.35
C ILE A 24 1.56 20.32 9.13
N ALA A 25 2.87 20.50 9.34
CA ALA A 25 3.82 20.68 8.25
C ALA A 25 4.07 19.38 7.46
N GLY A 26 4.15 18.23 8.16
CA GLY A 26 4.28 16.91 7.53
C GLY A 26 3.06 16.50 6.71
N THR A 27 1.85 16.73 7.21
CA THR A 27 0.63 16.40 6.44
C THR A 27 0.54 17.18 5.11
N LYS A 28 1.04 18.42 5.07
CA LYS A 28 1.06 19.23 3.84
C LYS A 28 2.10 18.76 2.82
N SER A 29 3.24 18.22 3.25
CA SER A 29 4.22 17.62 2.33
C SER A 29 3.69 16.33 1.74
N ASP A 30 3.02 15.50 2.54
CA ASP A 30 2.48 14.21 2.08
C ASP A 30 1.40 14.41 1.02
N VAL A 31 0.48 15.36 1.24
CA VAL A 31 -0.57 15.69 0.25
C VAL A 31 0.04 16.18 -1.08
N ARG A 32 1.11 16.98 -1.02
CA ARG A 32 1.81 17.45 -2.23
C ARG A 32 2.51 16.33 -2.98
N GLU A 33 3.11 15.39 -2.25
CA GLU A 33 3.74 14.23 -2.85
C GLU A 33 2.71 13.32 -3.51
N MET A 34 1.58 13.07 -2.83
CA MET A 34 0.48 12.28 -3.40
C MET A 34 -0.10 12.94 -4.65
N GLN A 35 -0.28 14.27 -4.65
CA GLN A 35 -0.73 14.98 -5.85
C GLN A 35 0.25 14.80 -7.02
N ALA A 36 1.56 14.95 -6.76
CA ALA A 36 2.57 14.76 -7.81
C ALA A 36 2.60 13.31 -8.35
N GLN A 37 2.31 12.31 -7.49
CA GLN A 37 2.17 10.92 -7.92
C GLN A 37 0.93 10.72 -8.79
N VAL A 38 -0.21 11.34 -8.44
CA VAL A 38 -1.45 11.30 -9.24
C VAL A 38 -1.23 11.94 -10.60
N ASP A 39 -0.67 13.14 -10.66
CA ASP A 39 -0.41 13.85 -11.93
C ASP A 39 0.48 13.02 -12.86
N LYS A 40 1.47 12.33 -12.29
CA LYS A 40 2.35 11.42 -13.04
C LYS A 40 1.58 10.19 -13.55
N LEU A 41 0.70 9.61 -12.73
CA LEU A 41 -0.12 8.47 -13.12
C LEU A 41 -1.09 8.84 -14.24
N GLU A 42 -1.74 10.00 -14.16
CA GLU A 42 -2.62 10.52 -15.21
C GLU A 42 -1.89 10.61 -16.55
N LEU A 43 -0.68 11.20 -16.55
CA LEU A 43 0.13 11.32 -17.76
C LEU A 43 0.51 9.94 -18.34
N VAL A 44 0.84 8.97 -17.49
CA VAL A 44 1.17 7.60 -17.94
C VAL A 44 -0.06 6.90 -18.50
N VAL A 45 -1.21 6.98 -17.82
CA VAL A 45 -2.47 6.36 -18.27
C VAL A 45 -2.91 6.97 -19.60
N GLU A 46 -2.80 8.30 -19.75
CA GLU A 46 -3.11 8.96 -21.02
C GLU A 46 -2.18 8.49 -22.15
N ALA A 47 -0.88 8.37 -21.88
CA ALA A 47 0.08 7.87 -22.86
C ALA A 47 -0.21 6.42 -23.26
N LEU A 48 -0.53 5.56 -22.28
CA LEU A 48 -0.92 4.17 -22.52
C LEU A 48 -2.20 4.10 -23.38
N TRP A 49 -3.22 4.90 -23.03
CA TRP A 49 -4.48 4.91 -23.76
C TRP A 49 -4.32 5.38 -25.21
N ARG A 50 -3.55 6.46 -25.42
CA ARG A 50 -3.20 6.93 -26.77
C ARG A 50 -2.43 5.87 -27.56
N GLN A 51 -1.55 5.10 -26.91
CA GLN A 51 -0.82 4.02 -27.56
C GLN A 51 -1.73 2.85 -27.93
N LEU A 52 -2.66 2.47 -27.05
CA LEU A 52 -3.68 1.45 -27.31
C LEU A 52 -4.50 1.82 -28.55
N LYS A 53 -5.09 3.02 -28.60
CA LYS A 53 -5.86 3.49 -29.76
C LYS A 53 -5.09 3.50 -31.09
N ARG A 54 -3.76 3.58 -31.08
CA ARG A 54 -2.95 3.54 -32.30
C ARG A 54 -2.80 2.13 -32.86
N HIS A 55 -2.89 1.12 -32.01
CA HIS A 55 -2.63 -0.26 -32.34
C HIS A 55 -3.89 -1.14 -32.31
N THR A 56 -5.03 -0.58 -31.90
CA THR A 56 -6.34 -1.25 -31.81
C THR A 56 -7.45 -0.34 -32.35
N GLU A 57 -8.66 -0.89 -32.49
CA GLU A 57 -9.86 -0.13 -32.86
C GLU A 57 -10.67 0.29 -31.62
N LEU A 58 -10.07 0.26 -30.42
CA LEU A 58 -10.76 0.58 -29.17
C LEU A 58 -11.13 2.06 -29.10
N THR A 59 -12.36 2.29 -28.65
CA THR A 59 -12.99 3.60 -28.49
C THR A 59 -12.98 4.05 -27.03
N ASP A 60 -13.24 5.33 -26.79
CA ASP A 60 -13.35 5.85 -25.42
C ASP A 60 -14.53 5.20 -24.67
N GLU A 61 -15.59 4.83 -25.39
CA GLU A 61 -16.72 4.08 -24.87
C GLU A 61 -16.31 2.70 -24.34
N ASP A 62 -15.45 1.97 -25.06
CA ASP A 62 -14.92 0.68 -24.61
C ASP A 62 -14.11 0.80 -23.32
N LEU A 63 -13.35 1.90 -23.16
CA LEU A 63 -12.61 2.16 -21.93
C LEU A 63 -13.55 2.42 -20.76
N ILE A 64 -14.60 3.22 -20.97
CA ILE A 64 -15.60 3.55 -19.95
C ILE A 64 -16.34 2.29 -19.50
N GLU A 65 -16.72 1.44 -20.44
CA GLU A 65 -17.34 0.15 -20.16
C GLU A 65 -16.39 -0.74 -19.34
N THR A 66 -15.15 -0.91 -19.80
CA THR A 66 -14.13 -1.70 -19.09
C THR A 66 -13.87 -1.18 -17.67
N VAL A 67 -13.79 0.13 -17.47
CA VAL A 67 -13.62 0.73 -16.14
C VAL A 67 -14.81 0.42 -15.24
N SER A 68 -16.03 0.49 -15.80
CA SER A 68 -17.26 0.17 -15.07
C SER A 68 -17.34 -1.32 -14.71
N GLU A 69 -16.93 -2.21 -15.62
CA GLU A 69 -16.83 -3.65 -15.37
C GLU A 69 -15.85 -3.96 -14.24
N ILE A 70 -14.64 -3.36 -14.28
CA ILE A 70 -13.62 -3.55 -13.23
C ILE A 70 -14.13 -3.06 -11.87
N ASP A 71 -14.83 -1.92 -11.82
CA ASP A 71 -15.43 -1.40 -10.58
C ASP A 71 -16.49 -2.38 -10.02
N LEU A 72 -17.32 -2.95 -10.89
CA LEU A 72 -18.36 -3.91 -10.52
C LEU A 72 -17.79 -5.28 -10.10
N GLU A 73 -16.71 -5.75 -10.73
CA GLU A 73 -16.05 -7.01 -10.42
C GLU A 73 -15.32 -7.00 -9.05
N ASP A 74 -14.92 -5.83 -8.55
CA ASP A 74 -14.25 -5.70 -7.24
C ASP A 74 -15.24 -5.81 -6.06
N GLY A 75 -16.56 -5.83 -6.31
CA GLY A 75 -17.56 -6.34 -5.37
C GLY A 75 -17.67 -5.60 -4.02
N GLN A 76 -17.00 -4.46 -3.86
CA GLN A 76 -17.18 -3.52 -2.76
C GLN A 76 -16.83 -2.13 -3.28
N TYR A 77 -17.81 -1.23 -3.22
CA TYR A 77 -17.69 0.21 -3.52
C TYR A 77 -16.83 0.91 -2.43
N ASP A 78 -15.58 0.48 -2.22
CA ASP A 78 -14.65 1.01 -1.21
C ASP A 78 -13.33 1.55 -1.80
N GLY A 79 -13.13 1.41 -3.12
CA GLY A 79 -11.94 1.89 -3.82
C GLY A 79 -10.65 1.11 -3.51
N LYS A 80 -10.75 -0.13 -3.03
CA LYS A 80 -9.60 -0.99 -2.72
C LYS A 80 -9.83 -2.41 -3.21
N LYS A 81 -8.90 -2.88 -4.05
CA LYS A 81 -8.80 -4.29 -4.44
C LYS A 81 -8.97 -5.20 -3.22
N ALA A 82 -10.03 -6.00 -3.21
CA ALA A 82 -10.14 -7.11 -2.27
C ALA A 82 -9.02 -8.10 -2.58
N LYS A 83 -7.86 -7.94 -1.90
CA LYS A 83 -6.71 -8.84 -2.07
C LYS A 83 -7.18 -10.25 -1.73
N LYS A 84 -7.47 -11.06 -2.75
CA LYS A 84 -7.65 -12.51 -2.61
C LYS A 84 -6.42 -13.03 -1.89
N SER A 85 -6.53 -13.24 -0.58
CA SER A 85 -5.40 -13.46 0.33
C SER A 85 -4.84 -14.87 0.22
N PHE A 86 -5.42 -15.71 -0.65
CA PHE A 86 -5.09 -17.11 -0.79
C PHE A 86 -4.96 -17.52 -2.26
N ARG A 87 -3.94 -18.34 -2.55
CA ARG A 87 -3.70 -19.03 -3.82
C ARG A 87 -3.52 -20.51 -3.58
N GLU A 88 -3.69 -21.33 -4.61
CA GLU A 88 -3.42 -22.76 -4.53
C GLU A 88 -1.99 -23.07 -5.01
N CYS A 89 -1.35 -24.06 -4.39
CA CYS A 89 -0.04 -24.53 -4.83
C CYS A 89 -0.19 -25.33 -6.14
N PRO A 90 0.58 -25.03 -7.20
CA PRO A 90 0.53 -25.82 -8.44
C PRO A 90 1.04 -27.26 -8.25
N SER A 91 1.89 -27.49 -7.24
CA SER A 91 2.53 -28.80 -6.98
C SER A 91 1.70 -29.68 -6.03
N CYS A 92 1.08 -29.11 -4.99
CA CYS A 92 0.34 -29.89 -3.99
C CYS A 92 -1.13 -29.49 -3.80
N GLN A 93 -1.64 -28.54 -4.59
CA GLN A 93 -3.04 -28.05 -4.62
C GLN A 93 -3.59 -27.57 -3.26
N ARG A 94 -2.72 -27.28 -2.29
CA ARG A 94 -3.12 -26.73 -0.99
C ARG A 94 -3.23 -25.22 -1.05
N ARG A 95 -4.17 -24.67 -0.27
CA ARG A 95 -4.38 -23.23 -0.12
C ARG A 95 -3.24 -22.61 0.70
N ILE A 96 -2.63 -21.56 0.17
CA ILE A 96 -1.46 -20.88 0.72
C ILE A 96 -1.71 -19.38 0.63
N ASN A 97 -1.31 -18.65 1.67
CA ASN A 97 -1.40 -17.19 1.64
C ASN A 97 -0.45 -16.61 0.58
N ARG A 98 -0.91 -15.64 -0.22
CA ARG A 98 -0.11 -14.98 -1.28
C ARG A 98 1.17 -14.31 -0.73
N SER A 99 1.23 -14.01 0.57
CA SER A 99 2.42 -13.47 1.24
C SER A 99 3.63 -14.41 1.21
N HIS A 100 3.44 -15.72 1.05
CA HIS A 100 4.53 -16.68 1.07
C HIS A 100 5.06 -16.96 -0.33
N SER A 101 6.36 -16.74 -0.52
CA SER A 101 7.12 -17.05 -1.73
C SER A 101 7.38 -18.54 -1.92
N LYS A 102 7.08 -19.37 -0.91
CA LYS A 102 7.29 -20.82 -0.92
C LYS A 102 6.11 -21.54 -0.27
N CYS A 103 5.76 -22.70 -0.80
CA CYS A 103 4.77 -23.58 -0.19
C CYS A 103 5.33 -24.22 1.09
N PHE A 104 4.64 -24.06 2.22
CA PHE A 104 5.00 -24.74 3.47
C PHE A 104 4.82 -26.26 3.44
N TYR A 105 4.00 -26.77 2.52
CA TYR A 105 3.66 -28.19 2.47
C TYR A 105 4.61 -28.99 1.58
N CYS A 106 4.88 -28.53 0.37
CA CYS A 106 5.73 -29.24 -0.60
C CYS A 106 7.04 -28.53 -0.92
N GLY A 107 7.24 -27.29 -0.44
CA GLY A 107 8.47 -26.55 -0.68
C GLY A 107 8.57 -25.90 -2.08
N GLU A 108 7.52 -25.98 -2.90
CA GLU A 108 7.51 -25.35 -4.23
C GLU A 108 7.67 -23.83 -4.15
N VAL A 109 8.46 -23.24 -5.04
CA VAL A 109 8.60 -21.78 -5.12
C VAL A 109 7.40 -21.24 -5.88
N LEU A 110 6.62 -20.42 -5.18
CA LEU A 110 5.41 -19.86 -5.73
C LEU A 110 5.74 -18.47 -6.27
N LEU A 111 6.07 -18.40 -7.56
CA LEU A 111 6.29 -17.13 -8.26
C LEU A 111 5.11 -16.21 -7.98
N ALA A 112 5.40 -15.06 -7.37
CA ALA A 112 4.39 -14.04 -7.15
C ALA A 112 4.11 -13.41 -8.52
N ASP A 113 2.84 -13.40 -8.93
CA ASP A 113 2.41 -12.60 -10.06
C ASP A 113 2.75 -11.13 -9.75
N PRO A 114 3.63 -10.48 -10.54
CA PRO A 114 4.01 -9.09 -10.31
C PRO A 114 2.85 -8.11 -10.52
N PHE A 115 1.71 -8.55 -11.08
CA PHE A 115 0.60 -7.68 -11.44
C PHE A 115 -0.68 -7.83 -10.61
N GLY A 116 -0.69 -8.68 -9.58
CA GLY A 116 -1.52 -8.48 -8.38
C GLY A 116 -3.04 -8.58 -8.57
#